data_AF-A0A3M2DIN8-F1
#
_entry.id   AF-A0A3M2DIN8-F1
#
_cell.length_a   1.000
_cell.length_b   1.000
_cell.length_c   1.000
_cell.angle_alpha   90.00
_cell.angle_beta   90.00
_cell.angle_gamma   90.00
#
_symmetry.space_group_name_H-M   'P 1'
#
loop_
_entity.id
_entity.type
_entity.pdbx_description
1 polymer ?
#
loop_
_entity_poly.entity_id
_entity_poly.type
_entity_poly.pdbx_seq_one_letter_code
_entity_poly.pdbx_strand_id
1 'polypeptide(L)'
;MPLVFARLRAFAGGAVGLAIGVLLVWRFGAVGKVIGAAIAAWSAFVVRAGILSLAHPPAAIGIGDGAVELPKTPYRPAPVKVELDDVRHVYLLRRAVPWSQTGPLLVIETAQGDFAYPRDWFDSESAQARVAELIHDRIGRRSPP
;
A
#
# COMPACT_ATOMS: atom_id res chain seq x y z
N MET A 1 10.16 -2.77 -8.68
CA MET A 1 9.47 -3.13 -9.95
C MET A 1 8.34 -2.15 -10.22
N PRO A 2 8.01 -1.84 -11.49
CA PRO A 2 6.89 -0.95 -11.81
C PRO A 2 5.57 -1.54 -11.29
N LEU A 3 4.69 -0.70 -10.73
CA LEU A 3 3.39 -1.11 -10.18
C LEU A 3 2.54 -1.92 -11.17
N VAL A 4 2.67 -1.63 -12.47
CA VAL A 4 1.99 -2.33 -13.56
C VAL A 4 2.40 -3.80 -13.66
N PHE A 5 3.69 -4.11 -13.56
CA PHE A 5 4.20 -5.50 -13.64
C PHE A 5 3.85 -6.30 -12.38
N ALA A 6 3.82 -5.66 -11.21
CA ALA A 6 3.36 -6.30 -9.97
C ALA A 6 1.85 -6.63 -10.01
N ARG A 7 1.03 -5.71 -10.55
CA ARG A 7 -0.42 -5.92 -10.77
C ARG A 7 -0.68 -7.05 -11.75
N LEU A 8 0.00 -7.05 -12.90
CA LEU A 8 -0.19 -8.08 -13.93
C LEU A 8 0.21 -9.48 -13.41
N ARG A 9 1.32 -9.59 -12.68
CA ARG A 9 1.77 -10.85 -12.07
C ARG A 9 0.81 -11.33 -10.97
N ALA A 10 0.25 -10.42 -10.17
CA ALA A 10 -0.74 -10.75 -9.15
C ALA A 10 -2.06 -11.23 -9.78
N PHE A 11 -2.53 -10.59 -10.85
CA PHE A 11 -3.72 -11.03 -11.59
C PHE A 11 -3.50 -12.37 -12.30
N ALA A 12 -2.40 -12.52 -13.04
CA ALA A 12 -2.08 -13.76 -13.75
C ALA A 12 -1.87 -14.93 -12.76
N GLY A 13 -1.11 -14.72 -11.69
CA GLY A 13 -0.91 -15.73 -10.65
C GLY A 13 -2.18 -16.04 -9.87
N GLY A 14 -3.00 -15.03 -9.57
CA GLY A 14 -4.30 -15.19 -8.91
C GLY A 14 -5.26 -16.03 -9.75
N ALA A 15 -5.42 -15.72 -11.04
CA ALA A 15 -6.30 -16.46 -11.96
C ALA A 15 -5.83 -17.91 -12.17
N VAL A 16 -4.53 -18.13 -12.37
CA VAL A 16 -3.95 -19.48 -12.51
C VAL A 16 -4.14 -20.29 -11.24
N GLY A 17 -3.86 -19.69 -10.07
CA GLY A 17 -4.10 -20.35 -8.78
C GLY A 17 -5.57 -20.69 -8.55
N LEU A 18 -6.51 -19.84 -8.99
CA LEU A 18 -7.94 -20.09 -8.85
C LEU A 18 -8.37 -21.28 -9.74
N ALA A 19 -7.89 -21.33 -10.98
CA ALA A 19 -8.14 -22.44 -11.89
C ALA A 19 -7.57 -23.77 -11.34
N ILE A 20 -6.33 -23.75 -10.83
CA ILE A 20 -5.70 -24.93 -10.22
C ILE A 20 -6.44 -25.36 -8.95
N GLY A 21 -6.82 -24.42 -8.09
CA GLY A 21 -7.55 -24.68 -6.86
C GLY A 21 -8.90 -25.36 -7.13
N VAL A 22 -9.68 -24.82 -8.08
CA VAL A 22 -10.96 -25.42 -8.51
C VAL A 22 -10.73 -26.81 -9.12
N LEU A 23 -9.72 -26.98 -9.96
CA LEU A 23 -9.39 -28.27 -10.56
C LEU A 23 -9.01 -29.32 -9.51
N LEU A 24 -8.24 -28.95 -8.49
CA LEU A 24 -7.86 -29.83 -7.39
C LEU A 24 -9.08 -30.26 -6.55
N VAL A 25 -10.00 -29.34 -6.27
CA VAL A 25 -11.27 -29.66 -5.57
C VAL A 25 -12.13 -30.62 -6.40
N TRP A 26 -12.16 -30.43 -7.71
CA TRP A 26 -13.04 -31.18 -8.61
C TRP A 26 -12.50 -32.56 -8.94
N ARG A 27 -11.18 -32.71 -9.06
CA ARG A 27 -10.53 -33.93 -9.57
C ARG A 27 -9.95 -34.86 -8.49
N PHE A 28 -9.61 -34.34 -7.31
CA PHE A 28 -8.92 -35.12 -6.27
C PHE A 28 -9.80 -35.46 -5.06
N GLY A 29 -9.35 -36.46 -4.29
CA GLY A 29 -10.00 -36.91 -3.05
C GLY A 29 -9.94 -35.89 -1.90
N ALA A 30 -10.28 -36.31 -0.68
CA ALA A 30 -10.44 -35.43 0.48
C ALA A 30 -9.28 -34.44 0.71
N VAL A 31 -8.03 -34.88 0.55
CA VAL A 31 -6.83 -34.03 0.71
C VAL A 31 -6.75 -32.95 -0.37
N GLY A 32 -7.07 -33.29 -1.62
CA GLY A 32 -7.06 -32.34 -2.74
C GLY A 32 -8.16 -31.28 -2.62
N LYS A 33 -9.29 -31.60 -1.98
CA LYS A 33 -10.36 -30.62 -1.69
C LYS A 33 -9.91 -29.57 -0.69
N VAL A 34 -9.20 -29.96 0.37
CA VAL A 34 -8.70 -29.01 1.39
C VAL A 34 -7.63 -28.10 0.80
N ILE A 35 -6.64 -28.67 0.12
CA ILE A 35 -5.56 -27.91 -0.52
C ILE A 35 -6.13 -27.00 -1.63
N GLY A 36 -7.01 -27.54 -2.48
CA GLY A 36 -7.63 -26.77 -3.55
C GLY A 36 -8.51 -25.64 -3.04
N ALA A 37 -9.28 -25.85 -1.96
CA ALA A 37 -10.06 -24.79 -1.32
C ALA A 37 -9.16 -23.70 -0.72
N ALA A 38 -8.05 -24.07 -0.06
CA ALA A 38 -7.09 -23.11 0.47
C ALA A 38 -6.45 -22.24 -0.63
N ILE A 39 -6.04 -22.88 -1.74
CA ILE A 39 -5.49 -22.17 -2.90
C ILE A 39 -6.54 -21.27 -3.54
N ALA A 40 -7.77 -21.75 -3.73
CA ALA A 40 -8.86 -20.95 -4.30
C ALA A 40 -9.21 -19.73 -3.44
N ALA A 41 -9.28 -19.90 -2.12
CA ALA A 41 -9.51 -18.80 -1.18
C ALA A 41 -8.37 -17.76 -1.21
N TRP A 42 -7.12 -18.21 -1.23
CA TRP A 42 -5.95 -17.33 -1.36
C TRP A 42 -5.96 -16.58 -2.69
N SER A 43 -6.22 -17.26 -3.80
CA SER A 43 -6.32 -16.65 -5.12
C SER A 43 -7.45 -15.63 -5.20
N ALA A 44 -8.62 -15.93 -4.62
CA ALA A 44 -9.73 -14.99 -4.56
C ALA A 44 -9.37 -13.72 -3.76
N PHE A 45 -8.62 -13.86 -2.67
CA PHE A 45 -8.09 -12.73 -1.90
C PHE A 45 -7.14 -11.85 -2.74
N VAL A 46 -6.21 -12.46 -3.47
CA VAL A 46 -5.28 -11.74 -4.36
C VAL A 46 -6.02 -11.02 -5.49
N VAL A 47 -6.98 -11.69 -6.14
CA VAL A 47 -7.80 -11.09 -7.20
C VAL A 47 -8.62 -9.91 -6.67
N ARG A 48 -9.23 -10.05 -5.49
CA ARG A 48 -9.97 -8.96 -4.84
C ARG A 48 -9.06 -7.75 -4.57
N ALA A 49 -7.85 -7.96 -4.06
CA ALA A 49 -6.87 -6.89 -3.86
C ALA A 49 -6.49 -6.22 -5.20
N GLY A 50 -6.34 -7.01 -6.27
CA GLY A 50 -6.12 -6.51 -7.63
C GLY A 50 -7.29 -5.65 -8.13
N ILE A 51 -8.54 -6.09 -7.97
CA ILE A 51 -9.73 -5.33 -8.37
C ILE A 51 -9.83 -4.02 -7.58
N LEU A 52 -9.60 -4.06 -6.26
CA LEU A 52 -9.56 -2.86 -5.43
C LEU A 52 -8.47 -1.89 -5.89
N SER A 53 -7.33 -2.40 -6.38
CA SER A 53 -6.24 -1.57 -6.94
C SER A 53 -6.57 -0.89 -8.28
N LEU A 54 -7.55 -1.40 -9.01
CA LEU A 54 -8.06 -0.80 -10.25
C LEU A 54 -9.17 0.22 -9.96
N ALA A 55 -10.10 -0.13 -9.06
CA ALA A 55 -11.20 0.74 -8.67
C ALA A 55 -10.76 1.94 -7.83
N HIS A 56 -9.72 1.75 -7.00
CA HIS A 56 -9.15 2.79 -6.17
C HIS A 56 -7.65 2.87 -6.50
N PRO A 57 -7.20 3.89 -7.25
CA PRO A 57 -5.77 4.08 -7.51
C PRO A 57 -5.00 4.16 -6.18
N PRO A 58 -3.71 3.80 -6.18
CA PRO A 58 -2.90 3.79 -4.98
C PRO A 58 -3.01 5.15 -4.28
N ALA A 59 -3.35 5.11 -3.00
CA ALA A 59 -3.73 6.29 -2.25
C ALA A 59 -2.55 7.26 -2.13
N ALA A 60 -2.55 8.33 -2.92
CA ALA A 60 -1.60 9.43 -2.76
C ALA A 60 -1.93 10.23 -1.50
N ILE A 61 -0.96 10.50 -0.65
CA ILE A 61 -1.13 11.40 0.50
C ILE A 61 -1.64 12.74 -0.03
N GLY A 62 -2.83 13.14 0.41
CA GLY A 62 -3.44 14.39 -0.02
C GLY A 62 -2.91 15.50 0.85
N ILE A 63 -2.37 16.56 0.28
CA ILE A 63 -1.92 17.73 1.04
C ILE A 63 -2.83 18.87 0.63
N GLY A 64 -3.72 19.28 1.53
CA GLY A 64 -4.66 20.38 1.35
C GLY A 64 -4.23 21.65 2.08
N ASP A 65 -5.06 22.69 2.00
CA ASP A 65 -4.83 23.97 2.67
C ASP A 65 -5.10 23.87 4.18
N GLY A 66 -4.16 23.28 4.91
CA GLY A 66 -4.18 23.18 6.37
C GLY A 66 -4.19 21.77 6.94
N ALA A 67 -4.41 20.74 6.10
CA ALA A 67 -4.50 19.36 6.55
C ALA A 67 -3.82 18.39 5.57
N VAL A 68 -3.32 17.29 6.13
CA VAL A 68 -2.77 16.14 5.42
C VAL A 68 -3.77 14.99 5.52
N GLU A 69 -4.18 14.47 4.36
CA GLU A 69 -5.03 13.29 4.24
C GLU A 69 -4.17 12.03 4.16
N LEU A 70 -4.10 11.32 5.28
CA LEU A 70 -3.32 10.11 5.51
C LEU A 70 -4.18 8.87 5.21
N PRO A 71 -3.92 8.15 4.11
CA PRO A 71 -4.64 6.93 3.80
C PRO A 71 -4.31 5.81 4.81
N LYS A 72 -5.31 5.06 5.30
CA LYS A 72 -5.08 3.86 6.13
C LYS A 72 -4.77 2.60 5.32
N THR A 73 -5.13 2.60 4.05
CA THR A 73 -4.95 1.45 3.14
C THR A 73 -4.49 1.95 1.78
N PRO A 74 -3.77 1.13 1.00
CA PRO A 74 -3.30 1.53 -0.33
C PRO A 74 -4.45 1.82 -1.31
N TYR A 75 -5.68 1.37 -1.04
CA TYR A 75 -6.85 1.49 -1.93
C TYR A 75 -7.98 2.37 -1.36
N ARG A 76 -7.63 3.24 -0.40
CA ARG A 76 -8.40 4.38 0.18
C ARG A 76 -9.96 4.30 0.27
N PRO A 77 -10.56 3.48 1.14
CA PRO A 77 -11.97 3.64 1.49
C PRO A 77 -12.21 4.62 2.67
N ALA A 78 -11.20 4.97 3.47
CA ALA A 78 -11.34 5.91 4.59
C ALA A 78 -10.01 6.59 4.99
N PRO A 79 -9.66 7.76 4.43
CA PRO A 79 -8.47 8.51 4.84
C PRO A 79 -8.69 9.20 6.20
N VAL A 80 -7.62 9.29 7.00
CA VAL A 80 -7.57 10.14 8.19
C VAL A 80 -7.16 11.53 7.76
N LYS A 81 -7.90 12.54 8.17
CA LYS A 81 -7.46 13.93 8.01
C LYS A 81 -6.75 14.36 9.29
N VAL A 82 -5.52 14.82 9.14
CA VAL A 82 -4.69 15.32 10.24
C VAL A 82 -4.36 16.77 9.92
N GLU A 83 -4.54 17.67 10.88
CA GLU A 83 -4.12 19.07 10.69
C GLU A 83 -2.60 19.15 10.57
N LEU A 84 -2.09 20.07 9.75
CA LEU A 84 -0.63 20.22 9.58
C LEU A 84 0.08 20.54 10.91
N ASP A 85 -0.63 21.21 11.81
CA ASP A 85 -0.11 21.61 13.13
C ASP A 85 -0.01 20.41 14.09
N ASP A 86 -0.74 19.32 13.81
CA ASP A 86 -0.65 18.05 14.55
C ASP A 86 0.49 17.15 14.03
N VAL A 87 1.14 17.51 12.92
CA VAL A 87 2.26 16.74 12.35
C VAL A 87 3.55 17.12 13.08
N ARG A 88 4.14 16.15 13.78
CA ARG A 88 5.34 16.35 14.58
C ARG A 88 6.60 16.19 13.75
N HIS A 89 6.70 15.07 13.03
CA HIS A 89 7.87 14.74 12.22
C HIS A 89 7.46 14.02 10.94
N VAL A 90 8.23 14.25 9.89
CA VAL A 90 8.14 13.51 8.63
C VAL A 90 9.54 13.12 8.19
N TYR A 91 9.77 11.83 7.97
CA TYR A 91 11.07 11.33 7.57
C TYR A 91 10.98 10.06 6.72
N LEU A 92 12.03 9.81 5.95
CA LEU A 92 12.19 8.59 5.14
C LEU A 92 13.12 7.63 5.88
N LEU A 93 12.56 6.52 6.37
CA LEU A 93 13.31 5.45 6.97
C LEU A 93 13.81 4.49 5.88
N ARG A 94 15.11 4.50 5.60
CA ARG A 94 15.76 3.44 4.80
C ARG A 94 16.13 2.29 5.75
N ARG A 95 15.34 1.22 5.80
CA ARG A 95 15.71 0.02 6.56
C ARG A 95 17.00 -0.57 6.00
N ALA A 96 17.98 -0.79 6.87
CA ALA A 96 19.08 -1.71 6.58
C ALA A 96 18.54 -3.15 6.70
N VAL A 97 18.33 -3.85 5.57
CA VAL A 97 18.05 -5.31 5.44
C VAL A 97 16.59 -5.74 5.75
N PRO A 98 15.96 -6.78 5.11
CA PRO A 98 16.43 -7.77 4.12
C PRO A 98 15.97 -7.52 2.66
N TRP A 99 16.67 -8.18 1.72
CA TRP A 99 16.59 -8.09 0.24
C TRP A 99 15.21 -8.12 -0.42
N SER A 100 14.12 -8.38 0.31
CA SER A 100 12.76 -8.49 -0.25
C SER A 100 11.96 -7.19 -0.26
N GLN A 101 12.40 -6.14 0.47
CA GLN A 101 11.74 -4.83 0.48
C GLN A 101 12.69 -3.76 -0.06
N THR A 102 12.62 -3.50 -1.36
CA THR A 102 13.51 -2.57 -2.05
C THR A 102 12.91 -1.16 -2.04
N GLY A 103 13.02 -0.42 -0.91
CA GLY A 103 12.69 1.00 -0.93
C GLY A 103 12.54 1.68 0.44
N PRO A 104 12.60 3.02 0.48
CA PRO A 104 12.38 3.79 1.69
C PRO A 104 10.94 3.68 2.21
N LEU A 105 10.78 3.79 3.52
CA LEU A 105 9.50 3.87 4.21
C LEU A 105 9.26 5.33 4.62
N LEU A 106 8.16 5.93 4.18
CA LEU A 106 7.77 7.28 4.64
C LEU A 106 7.04 7.14 5.96
N VAL A 107 7.54 7.81 7.00
CA VAL A 107 6.89 7.85 8.32
C VAL A 107 6.43 9.27 8.58
N ILE A 108 5.18 9.40 9.00
CA ILE A 108 4.54 10.65 9.39
C ILE A 108 4.05 10.47 10.83
N GLU A 109 4.71 11.14 11.76
CA GLU A 109 4.34 11.16 13.17
C GLU A 109 3.34 12.29 13.40
N THR A 110 2.21 11.96 14.02
CA THR A 110 1.14 12.93 14.28
C THR A 110 0.69 12.84 15.73
N ALA A 111 -0.06 13.83 16.22
CA ALA A 111 -0.72 13.77 17.52
C ALA A 111 -1.65 12.54 17.66
N GLN A 112 -2.17 12.03 16.54
CA GLN A 112 -3.10 10.89 16.48
C GLN A 112 -2.39 9.53 16.38
N GLY A 113 -1.05 9.52 16.20
CA GLY A 113 -0.22 8.33 16.06
C GLY A 113 0.68 8.36 14.83
N ASP A 114 1.37 7.24 14.60
CA ASP A 114 2.41 7.11 13.57
C ASP A 114 1.87 6.41 12.33
N PHE A 115 2.07 7.02 11.17
CA PHE A 115 1.64 6.50 9.89
C PHE A 115 2.85 6.12 9.03
N ALA A 116 2.93 4.83 8.66
CA ALA A 116 4.04 4.27 7.91
C ALA A 116 3.60 3.83 6.50
N TYR A 117 4.25 4.39 5.49
CA TYR A 117 3.92 4.22 4.08
C TYR A 117 5.09 3.59 3.32
N PRO A 118 4.98 2.30 2.92
CA PRO A 118 6.05 1.64 2.17
C PRO A 118 6.14 2.19 0.75
N ARG A 119 7.32 2.05 0.14
CA ARG A 119 7.63 2.50 -1.23
C ARG A 119 6.56 2.11 -2.26
N ASP A 120 5.96 0.93 -2.12
CA ASP A 120 4.97 0.41 -3.07
C ASP A 120 3.62 1.14 -3.04
N TRP A 121 3.44 2.11 -2.14
CA TRP A 121 2.29 3.02 -2.15
C TRP A 121 2.48 4.21 -3.08
N PHE A 122 3.71 4.42 -3.58
CA PHE A 122 4.07 5.53 -4.45
C PHE A 122 4.48 5.01 -5.83
N ASP A 123 4.24 5.83 -6.85
CA ASP A 123 4.65 5.51 -8.22
C ASP A 123 6.17 5.43 -8.38
N SER A 124 6.91 6.27 -7.63
CA SER A 124 8.37 6.33 -7.62
C SER A 124 8.92 6.76 -6.25
N GLU A 125 10.21 6.48 -6.01
CA GLU A 125 10.94 7.00 -4.83
C GLU A 125 10.99 8.53 -4.83
N SER A 126 11.08 9.16 -6.02
CA SER A 126 11.01 10.61 -6.16
C SER A 126 9.63 11.19 -5.81
N ALA A 127 8.54 10.47 -6.10
CA ALA A 127 7.20 10.88 -5.69
C ALA A 127 7.07 10.80 -4.16
N GLN A 128 7.60 9.75 -3.55
CA GLN A 128 7.64 9.61 -2.09
C GLN A 128 8.45 10.71 -1.41
N ALA A 129 9.65 11.02 -1.93
CA ALA A 129 10.49 12.10 -1.42
C ALA A 129 9.82 13.48 -1.57
N ARG A 130 9.16 13.73 -2.71
CA ARG A 130 8.41 14.97 -2.94
C ARG A 130 7.29 15.16 -1.94
N VAL A 131 6.58 14.09 -1.56
CA VAL A 131 5.54 14.17 -0.53
C VAL A 131 6.15 14.55 0.82
N ALA A 132 7.27 13.93 1.20
CA ALA A 132 7.97 14.27 2.45
C ALA A 132 8.40 15.74 2.46
N GLU A 133 9.02 16.21 1.37
CA GLU A 133 9.48 17.60 1.21
C GLU A 133 8.31 18.59 1.24
N LEU A 134 7.19 18.29 0.58
CA LEU A 134 6.01 19.14 0.59
C LEU A 134 5.41 19.29 1.98
N ILE A 135 5.34 18.20 2.76
CA ILE A 135 4.85 18.29 4.14
C ILE A 135 5.84 19.08 5.00
N HIS A 136 7.14 18.84 4.84
CA HIS A 136 8.19 19.56 5.58
C HIS A 136 8.18 21.07 5.30
N ASP A 137 8.08 21.48 4.02
CA ASP A 137 7.96 22.87 3.61
C ASP A 137 6.67 23.52 4.18
N ARG A 138 5.55 22.79 4.19
CA ARG A 138 4.28 23.30 4.73
C ARG A 138 4.33 23.50 6.25
N ILE A 139 5.04 22.64 6.98
CA ILE A 139 5.29 22.78 8.43
C ILE A 139 6.27 23.94 8.68
N GLY A 140 7.35 24.01 7.92
CA GLY A 140 8.39 25.04 8.04
C GLY A 140 7.88 26.45 7.78
N ARG A 141 7.01 26.64 6.78
CA ARG A 141 6.38 27.94 6.50
C ARG A 141 5.41 28.43 7.59
N ARG A 142 4.97 27.55 8.49
CA ARG A 142 4.06 27.88 9.61
C ARG A 142 4.76 28.05 10.94
N SER A 143 6.02 27.64 11.08
CA SER A 143 6.79 27.86 12.29
C SER A 143 7.34 29.30 12.28
N PRO A 144 6.85 30.24 13.10
CA PRO A 144 7.50 31.54 13.23
C PRO A 144 8.92 31.37 13.82
N PRO A 145 9.85 32.30 13.53
CA PRO A 145 11.20 32.29 14.09
C PRO A 145 11.21 32.41 15.62
#